data_AF-A0A4V5NCL1-F1
#
_entry.id   AF-A0A4V5NCL1-F1
#
_cell.length_a   1.000
_cell.length_b   1.000
_cell.length_c   1.000
_cell.angle_alpha   90.00
_cell.angle_beta   90.00
_cell.angle_gamma   90.00
#
_symmetry.space_group_name_H-M   'P 1'
#
loop_
_entity.id
_entity.type
_entity.pdbx_description
1 polymer ?
#
loop_
_entity_poly.entity_id
_entity_poly.type
_entity_poly.pdbx_seq_one_letter_code
_entity_poly.pdbx_strand_id
1 'polypeptide(L)'
;MSHQIPAAQGMASQSSEAASTAIPKGSIVLATSDNQKVPVDRLLLAANSSVFRDMLDLSPDNGEECPVAEKHADVLLFVNALEGEPAKDEATWLALYRMMDKYDAPIIHLSLLVFTANSLESDPLFFNF
;
A
#
# COMPACT_ATOMS: atom_id res chain seq x y z
N MET A 1 46.43 -26.44 24.34
CA MET A 1 45.95 -25.94 23.05
C MET A 1 45.52 -27.13 22.21
N SER A 2 44.22 -27.43 22.17
CA SER A 2 43.62 -28.35 21.19
C SER A 2 42.19 -27.89 20.94
N HIS A 3 42.01 -27.15 19.84
CA HIS A 3 40.70 -26.82 19.29
C HIS A 3 40.18 -27.99 18.47
N GLN A 4 38.91 -28.34 18.62
CA GLN A 4 38.21 -29.14 17.63
C GLN A 4 36.74 -28.74 17.56
N ILE A 5 36.38 -28.14 16.43
CA ILE A 5 35.02 -27.83 15.97
C ILE A 5 34.62 -28.96 15.01
N PRO A 6 33.41 -29.50 15.08
CA PRO A 6 32.79 -30.15 13.93
C PRO A 6 31.68 -29.26 13.35
N ALA A 7 31.81 -29.03 12.04
CA ALA A 7 30.78 -28.49 11.18
C ALA A 7 29.65 -29.52 10.99
N ALA A 8 28.40 -29.05 10.97
CA ALA A 8 27.29 -29.76 10.37
C ALA A 8 26.62 -28.81 9.36
N GLN A 9 26.85 -29.08 8.08
CA GLN A 9 26.07 -28.56 6.95
C GLN A 9 24.71 -29.27 6.92
N GLY A 10 23.67 -28.51 6.61
CA GLY A 10 22.36 -29.02 6.20
C GLY A 10 21.66 -27.96 5.36
N MET A 11 21.80 -28.08 4.04
CA MET A 11 21.00 -27.36 3.04
C MET A 11 19.61 -28.00 2.89
N ALA A 12 18.69 -27.21 2.31
CA ALA A 12 17.33 -27.53 1.83
C ALA A 12 16.23 -27.50 2.91
N SER A 13 15.08 -26.86 2.70
CA SER A 13 14.29 -26.72 1.47
C SER A 13 13.49 -25.40 1.50
N GLN A 14 13.50 -24.61 0.43
CA GLN A 14 12.35 -24.45 -0.47
C GLN A 14 10.98 -24.69 0.18
N SER A 15 10.23 -23.60 0.36
CA SER A 15 8.79 -23.61 0.19
C SER A 15 8.46 -22.34 -0.58
N SER A 16 8.34 -22.51 -1.90
CA SER A 16 7.69 -21.55 -2.77
C SER A 16 6.26 -21.41 -2.24
N GLU A 17 5.99 -20.35 -1.50
CA GLU A 17 4.64 -19.95 -1.11
C GLU A 17 3.84 -19.71 -2.39
N ALA A 18 2.98 -20.68 -2.71
CA ALA A 18 1.92 -20.45 -3.67
C ALA A 18 1.09 -19.29 -3.11
N ALA A 19 1.15 -18.15 -3.80
CA ALA A 19 0.28 -17.01 -3.53
C ALA A 19 -1.16 -17.54 -3.38
N SER A 20 -1.74 -17.29 -2.21
CA SER A 20 -3.09 -17.73 -1.88
C SER A 20 -4.07 -17.20 -2.95
N THR A 21 -4.69 -18.09 -3.72
CA THR A 21 -5.68 -17.74 -4.75
C THR A 21 -7.08 -17.46 -4.18
N ALA A 22 -7.23 -17.32 -2.86
CA ALA A 22 -8.52 -17.03 -2.24
C ALA A 22 -8.87 -15.55 -2.44
N ILE A 23 -10.04 -15.26 -3.04
CA ILE A 23 -10.56 -13.89 -3.17
C ILE A 23 -10.92 -13.39 -1.77
N PRO A 24 -10.30 -12.31 -1.26
CA PRO A 24 -10.68 -11.71 0.01
C PRO A 24 -12.12 -11.20 -0.08
N LYS A 25 -12.97 -11.55 0.90
CA LYS A 25 -14.38 -11.13 0.93
C LYS A 25 -14.66 -10.20 2.10
N GLY A 26 -15.50 -9.20 1.87
CA GLY A 26 -16.01 -8.28 2.89
C GLY A 26 -15.13 -7.06 3.12
N SER A 27 -15.51 -6.26 4.11
CA SER A 27 -14.78 -5.07 4.52
C SER A 27 -13.75 -5.36 5.62
N ILE A 28 -12.76 -4.50 5.73
CA ILE A 28 -11.84 -4.37 6.86
C ILE A 28 -11.79 -2.90 7.28
N VAL A 29 -11.44 -2.65 8.53
CA VAL A 29 -11.29 -1.32 9.10
C VAL A 29 -9.80 -1.04 9.27
N LEU A 30 -9.29 -0.03 8.58
CA LEU A 30 -7.95 0.47 8.83
C LEU A 30 -7.97 1.36 10.09
N ALA A 31 -7.27 0.93 11.13
CA ALA A 31 -7.16 1.65 12.40
C ALA A 31 -5.91 2.55 12.36
N THR A 32 -6.11 3.86 12.38
CA THR A 32 -5.07 4.86 12.13
C THR A 32 -4.33 5.26 13.41
N SER A 33 -3.17 5.89 13.29
CA SER A 33 -2.35 6.28 14.45
C SER A 33 -2.96 7.37 15.33
N ASP A 34 -3.92 8.13 14.79
CA ASP A 34 -4.76 9.08 15.49
C ASP A 34 -6.08 8.48 16.01
N ASN A 35 -6.13 7.15 16.13
CA ASN A 35 -7.25 6.37 16.68
C ASN A 35 -8.57 6.53 15.92
N GLN A 36 -8.52 6.85 14.62
CA GLN A 36 -9.67 6.83 13.75
C GLN A 36 -9.78 5.49 13.03
N LYS A 37 -10.95 5.25 12.43
CA LYS A 37 -11.29 4.00 11.76
C LYS A 37 -11.77 4.30 10.35
N VAL A 38 -11.19 3.64 9.36
CA VAL A 38 -11.56 3.78 7.94
C VAL A 38 -12.02 2.42 7.42
N PRO A 39 -13.33 2.21 7.18
CA PRO A 39 -13.79 0.99 6.54
C PRO A 39 -13.41 0.96 5.06
N VAL A 40 -12.86 -0.15 4.60
CA VAL A 40 -12.38 -0.36 3.23
C VAL A 40 -12.71 -1.78 2.78
N ASP A 41 -13.01 -1.96 1.50
CA ASP A 41 -13.18 -3.29 0.93
C ASP A 41 -11.85 -4.06 0.88
N ARG A 42 -11.86 -5.32 1.36
CA ARG A 42 -10.64 -6.15 1.40
C ARG A 42 -10.11 -6.46 0.02
N LEU A 43 -11.01 -6.68 -0.94
CA LEU A 43 -10.62 -6.97 -2.32
C LEU A 43 -9.98 -5.74 -2.97
N LEU A 44 -10.52 -4.54 -2.73
CA LEU A 44 -9.93 -3.29 -3.21
C LEU A 44 -8.49 -3.12 -2.70
N LEU A 45 -8.24 -3.33 -1.41
CA LEU A 45 -6.89 -3.24 -0.84
C LEU A 45 -5.96 -4.31 -1.41
N ALA A 46 -6.36 -5.58 -1.39
CA ALA A 46 -5.50 -6.69 -1.82
C ALA A 46 -5.21 -6.68 -3.33
N ALA A 47 -6.16 -6.20 -4.15
CA ALA A 47 -5.98 -6.09 -5.59
C ALA A 47 -5.00 -4.98 -5.97
N ASN A 48 -4.91 -3.92 -5.16
CA ASN A 48 -4.17 -2.72 -5.50
C ASN A 48 -2.91 -2.49 -4.65
N SER A 49 -2.66 -3.30 -3.63
CA SER A 49 -1.48 -3.21 -2.77
C SER A 49 -0.95 -4.60 -2.43
N SER A 50 0.32 -4.86 -2.77
CA SER A 50 0.97 -6.13 -2.41
C SER A 50 1.15 -6.25 -0.90
N VAL A 51 1.52 -5.16 -0.23
CA VAL A 51 1.68 -5.11 1.22
C VAL A 51 0.38 -5.43 1.94
N PHE A 52 -0.75 -4.85 1.52
CA PHE A 52 -2.04 -5.18 2.13
C PHE A 52 -2.50 -6.60 1.79
N ARG A 53 -2.27 -7.09 0.58
CA ARG A 53 -2.55 -8.49 0.23
C ARG A 53 -1.83 -9.45 1.18
N ASP A 54 -0.53 -9.27 1.34
CA ASP A 54 0.28 -10.13 2.20
C ASP A 54 -0.14 -10.01 3.68
N MET A 55 -0.47 -8.79 4.13
CA MET A 55 -0.96 -8.55 5.50
C MET A 55 -2.32 -9.22 5.77
N LEU A 56 -3.21 -9.22 4.80
CA LEU A 56 -4.52 -9.89 4.88
C LEU A 56 -4.38 -11.41 4.84
N ASP A 57 -3.42 -11.95 4.09
CA ASP A 57 -3.15 -13.38 3.98
C ASP A 57 -2.49 -13.95 5.25
N LEU A 58 -1.57 -13.21 5.87
CA LEU A 58 -0.88 -13.64 7.10
C LEU A 58 -1.79 -13.67 8.33
N SER A 59 -2.95 -13.05 8.28
CA SER A 59 -3.85 -12.96 9.42
C SER A 59 -5.31 -12.89 9.01
N PRO A 60 -5.86 -13.99 8.47
CA PRO A 60 -7.27 -14.07 8.11
C PRO A 60 -8.18 -13.87 9.35
N ASP A 61 -7.67 -14.19 10.54
CA ASP A 61 -8.35 -14.07 11.84
C ASP A 61 -8.03 -12.78 12.61
N ASN A 62 -7.20 -11.85 12.11
CA ASN A 62 -6.93 -10.55 12.77
C ASN A 62 -8.13 -9.60 12.61
N GLY A 63 -9.29 -10.02 13.08
CA GLY A 63 -10.48 -9.19 13.26
C GLY A 63 -10.94 -8.42 12.04
N GLU A 64 -11.94 -7.57 12.27
CA GLU A 64 -12.37 -6.58 11.30
C GLU A 64 -11.39 -5.40 11.21
N GLU A 65 -10.25 -5.40 11.93
CA GLU A 65 -9.38 -4.24 12.10
C GLU A 65 -7.90 -4.51 11.73
N CYS A 66 -7.33 -3.64 10.91
CA CYS A 66 -5.93 -3.65 10.46
C CYS A 66 -5.24 -2.33 10.88
N PRO A 67 -4.27 -2.36 11.80
CA PRO A 67 -3.59 -1.15 12.25
C PRO A 67 -2.62 -0.60 11.19
N VAL A 68 -2.63 0.71 11.00
CA VAL A 68 -1.72 1.46 10.12
C VAL A 68 -1.06 2.62 10.87
N ALA A 69 0.15 3.02 10.47
CA ALA A 69 0.92 4.05 11.18
C ALA A 69 0.50 5.48 10.79
N GLU A 70 -0.24 5.60 9.71
CA GLU A 70 -0.69 6.81 9.06
C GLU A 70 -1.82 7.47 9.85
N LYS A 71 -1.96 8.79 9.68
CA LYS A 71 -3.10 9.53 10.20
C LYS A 71 -4.33 9.27 9.35
N HIS A 72 -5.50 9.52 9.92
CA HIS A 72 -6.78 9.38 9.25
C HIS A 72 -6.85 10.07 7.88
N ALA A 73 -6.33 11.29 7.78
CA ALA A 73 -6.36 12.08 6.56
C ALA A 73 -5.58 11.41 5.41
N ASP A 74 -4.39 10.87 5.69
CA ASP A 74 -3.54 10.22 4.69
C ASP A 74 -4.15 8.88 4.23
N VAL A 75 -4.77 8.14 5.16
CA VAL A 75 -5.46 6.88 4.86
C VAL A 75 -6.69 7.12 4.00
N LEU A 76 -7.52 8.11 4.33
CA LEU A 76 -8.67 8.47 3.50
C LEU A 76 -8.25 8.90 2.09
N LEU A 77 -7.19 9.71 2.01
CA LEU A 77 -6.63 10.13 0.73
C LEU A 77 -6.23 8.93 -0.13
N PHE A 78 -5.49 7.99 0.47
CA PHE A 78 -5.05 6.76 -0.19
C PHE A 78 -6.23 5.90 -0.66
N VAL A 79 -7.23 5.66 0.19
CA VAL A 79 -8.42 4.87 -0.16
C VAL A 79 -9.19 5.52 -1.31
N ASN A 80 -9.44 6.83 -1.24
CA ASN A 80 -10.10 7.55 -2.34
C ASN A 80 -9.31 7.43 -3.65
N ALA A 81 -7.97 7.46 -3.59
CA ALA A 81 -7.13 7.29 -4.76
C ALA A 81 -7.19 5.86 -5.34
N LEU A 82 -7.35 4.83 -4.50
CA LEU A 82 -7.63 3.47 -4.96
C LEU A 82 -8.99 3.36 -5.66
N GLU A 83 -9.95 4.19 -5.27
CA GLU A 83 -11.27 4.31 -5.91
C GLU A 83 -11.25 5.19 -7.18
N GLY A 84 -10.09 5.79 -7.52
CA GLY A 84 -9.88 6.56 -8.74
C GLY A 84 -9.93 8.07 -8.58
N GLU A 85 -10.01 8.60 -7.35
CA GLU A 85 -9.94 10.04 -7.10
C GLU A 85 -8.49 10.55 -7.25
N PRO A 86 -8.21 11.52 -8.13
CA PRO A 86 -6.87 12.04 -8.32
C PRO A 86 -6.43 12.97 -7.19
N ALA A 87 -5.12 13.25 -7.11
CA ALA A 87 -4.59 14.33 -6.26
C ALA A 87 -5.18 15.68 -6.71
N LYS A 88 -5.46 16.55 -5.74
CA LYS A 88 -6.12 17.86 -5.99
C LYS A 88 -5.15 19.04 -5.89
N ASP A 89 -4.04 18.84 -5.19
CA ASP A 89 -3.00 19.82 -4.95
C ASP A 89 -1.65 19.11 -4.72
N GLU A 90 -0.57 19.89 -4.64
CA GLU A 90 0.78 19.35 -4.46
C GLU A 90 0.95 18.61 -3.13
N ALA A 91 0.27 19.05 -2.07
CA ALA A 91 0.36 18.42 -0.75
C ALA A 91 -0.27 17.01 -0.77
N THR A 92 -1.43 16.87 -1.39
CA THR A 92 -2.12 15.59 -1.59
C THR A 92 -1.34 14.69 -2.56
N TRP A 93 -0.72 15.26 -3.59
CA TRP A 93 0.17 14.51 -4.49
C TRP A 93 1.34 13.89 -3.73
N LEU A 94 2.03 14.68 -2.89
CA LEU A 94 3.17 14.19 -2.12
C LEU A 94 2.77 13.14 -1.07
N ALA A 95 1.61 13.32 -0.43
CA ALA A 95 1.07 12.34 0.51
C ALA A 95 0.74 11.01 -0.20
N LEU A 96 0.06 11.06 -1.35
CA LEU A 96 -0.25 9.87 -2.15
C LEU A 96 1.01 9.17 -2.67
N TYR A 97 2.03 9.92 -3.10
CA TYR A 97 3.29 9.34 -3.53
C TYR A 97 3.95 8.52 -2.42
N ARG A 98 3.97 9.04 -1.18
CA ARG A 98 4.53 8.32 -0.01
C ARG A 98 3.71 7.07 0.32
N MET A 99 2.38 7.16 0.24
CA MET A 99 1.50 6.02 0.49
C MET A 99 1.66 4.93 -0.57
N MET A 100 1.75 5.33 -1.85
CA MET A 100 1.99 4.43 -2.98
C MET A 100 3.29 3.65 -2.80
N ASP A 101 4.38 4.32 -2.43
CA ASP A 101 5.68 3.69 -2.18
C ASP A 101 5.63 2.76 -0.96
N LYS A 102 5.07 3.23 0.16
CA LYS A 102 5.01 2.46 1.41
C LYS A 102 4.20 1.18 1.30
N TYR A 103 3.03 1.26 0.64
CA TYR A 103 2.10 0.15 0.53
C TYR A 103 2.22 -0.61 -0.78
N ASP A 104 3.20 -0.27 -1.62
CA ASP A 104 3.38 -0.81 -2.97
C ASP A 104 2.04 -0.89 -3.73
N ALA A 105 1.52 0.30 -4.06
CA ALA A 105 0.23 0.46 -4.73
C ALA A 105 0.35 1.12 -6.12
N PRO A 106 0.92 0.45 -7.14
CA PRO A 106 1.25 1.05 -8.44
C PRO A 106 0.10 1.72 -9.17
N ILE A 107 -1.16 1.33 -8.89
CA ILE A 107 -2.35 1.95 -9.52
C ILE A 107 -2.42 3.46 -9.25
N ILE A 108 -1.93 3.91 -8.09
CA ILE A 108 -1.91 5.32 -7.69
C ILE A 108 -1.00 6.16 -8.59
N HIS A 109 -0.02 5.53 -9.25
CA HIS A 109 0.84 6.22 -10.21
C HIS A 109 0.03 6.93 -11.31
N LEU A 110 -1.10 6.35 -11.72
CA LEU A 110 -1.98 6.97 -12.71
C LEU A 110 -2.60 8.27 -12.20
N SER A 111 -3.09 8.27 -10.95
CA SER A 111 -3.60 9.47 -10.27
C SER A 111 -2.53 10.56 -10.11
N LEU A 112 -1.29 10.17 -9.83
CA LEU A 112 -0.16 11.10 -9.73
C LEU A 112 0.20 11.72 -11.08
N LEU A 113 0.25 10.93 -12.15
CA LEU A 113 0.52 11.39 -13.51
C LEU A 113 -0.54 12.36 -14.02
N VAL A 114 -1.83 12.08 -13.76
CA VAL A 114 -2.93 12.96 -14.15
C VAL A 114 -2.77 14.34 -13.51
N PHE A 115 -2.44 14.40 -12.22
CA PHE A 115 -2.17 15.67 -11.54
C PHE A 115 -0.97 16.41 -12.16
N THR A 116 0.14 15.71 -12.43
CA THR A 116 1.32 16.31 -13.03
C THR A 116 1.03 16.87 -14.42
N ALA A 117 0.25 16.16 -15.24
CA ALA A 117 -0.16 16.63 -16.57
C ALA A 117 -1.01 17.90 -16.48
N ASN A 118 -2.03 17.92 -15.61
CA ASN A 118 -2.89 19.10 -15.40
C ASN A 118 -2.11 20.30 -14.86
N SER A 119 -1.12 20.04 -14.00
CA SER A 119 -0.25 21.08 -13.44
C SER A 119 0.65 21.66 -14.51
N LEU A 120 1.18 20.82 -15.41
CA LEU A 120 2.01 21.25 -16.52
C LEU A 120 1.23 22.14 -17.50
N GLU A 121 -0.01 21.77 -17.84
CA GLU A 121 -0.91 22.57 -18.70
C GLU A 121 -1.18 23.98 -18.14
N SER A 122 -1.15 24.11 -16.82
CA SER A 122 -1.40 25.37 -16.13
C SER A 122 -0.12 26.20 -15.92
N ASP A 123 1.07 25.66 -16.23
CA ASP A 123 2.34 26.32 -15.98
C ASP A 123 2.70 27.30 -17.11
N PRO A 124 2.81 28.62 -16.81
CA PRO A 124 3.12 29.64 -17.79
C PRO A 124 4.51 29.48 -18.43
N LEU A 125 5.42 28.70 -17.85
CA LEU A 125 6.74 28.44 -18.41
C LEU A 125 6.71 27.53 -19.64
N PHE A 126 5.66 26.71 -19.80
CA PHE A 126 5.57 25.70 -20.85
C PHE A 126 4.71 26.12 -22.05
N PHE A 127 4.01 27.25 -21.99
CA PHE A 127 3.10 27.71 -23.07
C PHE A 127 3.38 29.14 -23.59
N ASN A 128 4.51 29.76 -23.21
CA ASN A 128 4.91 31.10 -23.68
C ASN A 128 5.94 31.09 -24.83
N PHE A 129 5.93 30.09 -25.71
CA PHE A 129 6.78 30.04 -26.91
C PHE A 129 5.96 30.10 -28.19
#